data_AF-A0A1Q3FFW9-F1
#
_entry.id   AF-A0A1Q3FFW9-F1
#
_cell.length_a   1.000
_cell.length_b   1.000
_cell.length_c   1.000
_cell.angle_alpha   90.00
_cell.angle_beta   90.00
_cell.angle_gamma   90.00
#
_symmetry.space_group_name_H-M   'P 1'
#
loop_
_entity.id
_entity.type
_entity.pdbx_description
1 polymer ?
#
loop_
_entity_poly.entity_id
_entity_poly.type
_entity_poly.pdbx_seq_one_letter_code
_entity_poly.pdbx_strand_id
1 'polypeptide(L)'
;MVFVRSMLSSAKRIPMIRFRKGGPHLDAAGGQPGAAAAGQAGQAVSGAQPRSVSTGEAIEEWQLPARYRRKPIDEVEMAWINHGGPPA
;
A
#
# COMPACT_ATOMS: atom_id res chain seq x y z
N MET A 1 24.61 -29.59 26.50
CA MET A 1 25.10 -28.19 26.41
C MET A 1 25.10 -27.73 24.95
N VAL A 2 23.92 -27.58 24.34
CA VAL A 2 23.75 -27.29 22.89
C VAL A 2 23.09 -25.94 22.64
N PHE A 3 22.35 -25.42 23.62
CA PHE A 3 21.62 -24.15 23.52
C PHE A 3 22.52 -22.90 23.52
N VAL A 4 23.71 -22.96 24.11
CA VAL A 4 24.62 -21.80 24.20
C VAL A 4 25.18 -21.41 22.82
N ARG A 5 25.36 -22.38 21.92
CA ARG A 5 25.97 -22.15 20.60
C ARG A 5 25.02 -21.46 19.60
N SER A 6 23.70 -21.59 19.82
CA SER A 6 22.66 -20.95 18.99
C SER A 6 22.58 -19.43 19.21
N MET A 7 22.70 -18.96 20.45
CA MET A 7 22.65 -17.52 20.74
C MET A 7 23.83 -16.73 20.15
N LEU A 8 25.04 -17.29 20.19
CA LEU A 8 26.24 -16.67 19.62
C LEU A 8 26.16 -16.48 18.09
N SER A 9 25.39 -17.31 17.38
CA SER A 9 25.20 -17.18 15.93
C SER A 9 24.12 -16.16 15.54
N SER A 10 23.21 -15.81 16.45
CA SER A 10 22.09 -14.90 16.18
C SER A 10 22.53 -13.43 16.19
N ALA A 11 23.55 -13.08 16.98
CA ALA A 11 24.12 -11.74 17.03
C ALA A 11 24.79 -11.30 15.71
N LYS A 12 25.25 -12.24 14.87
CA LYS A 12 25.79 -11.95 13.52
C LYS A 12 24.72 -11.68 12.47
N ARG A 13 23.44 -11.89 12.80
CA ARG A 13 22.32 -11.89 11.84
C ARG A 13 21.35 -10.73 12.00
N ILE A 14 21.71 -9.69 12.75
CA ILE A 14 20.94 -8.45 12.80
C ILE A 14 21.60 -7.48 11.79
N PRO A 15 21.13 -7.42 10.53
CA PRO A 15 21.67 -6.44 9.59
C PRO A 15 21.32 -5.03 10.10
N MET A 16 22.33 -4.26 10.47
CA MET A 16 22.15 -2.85 10.77
C MET A 16 21.81 -2.11 9.47
N ILE A 17 20.73 -1.34 9.49
CA ILE A 17 20.38 -0.45 8.39
C ILE A 17 21.51 0.58 8.24
N ARG A 18 22.13 0.63 7.06
CA ARG A 18 23.14 1.65 6.70
C ARG A 18 22.52 2.65 5.73
N PHE A 19 22.34 3.88 6.18
CA PHE A 19 21.90 4.96 5.31
C PHE A 19 23.04 5.39 4.38
N ARG A 20 22.71 5.61 3.11
CA ARG A 20 23.64 6.16 2.13
C ARG A 20 23.76 7.66 2.41
N LYS A 21 24.98 8.18 2.56
CA LYS A 21 25.21 9.63 2.60
C LYS A 21 24.77 10.21 1.25
N GLY A 22 23.80 11.14 1.24
CA GLY A 22 23.24 11.70 0.01
C GLY A 22 22.03 10.94 -0.58
N GLY A 23 21.33 10.11 0.20
CA GLY A 23 20.10 9.46 -0.27
C GLY A 23 18.97 10.45 -0.58
N PRO A 24 17.97 10.07 -1.40
CA PRO A 24 16.97 10.96 -2.00
C PRO A 24 16.06 11.70 -1.00
N HIS A 25 16.19 11.41 0.30
CA HIS A 25 15.46 12.11 1.34
C HIS A 25 16.08 13.47 1.71
N LEU A 26 17.36 13.71 1.40
CA LEU A 26 18.00 15.00 1.71
C LEU A 26 17.57 16.13 0.76
N ASP A 27 17.16 15.80 -0.47
CA ASP A 27 16.69 16.79 -1.45
C ASP A 27 15.23 17.18 -1.26
N ALA A 28 14.48 16.46 -0.40
CA ALA A 28 13.07 16.75 -0.11
C ALA A 28 12.86 17.90 0.90
N ALA A 29 13.95 18.46 1.46
CA ALA A 29 13.87 19.54 2.45
C ALA A 29 13.76 20.95 1.86
N GLY A 30 13.65 21.11 0.53
CA GLY A 30 13.53 22.42 -0.10
C GLY A 30 12.79 22.39 -1.43
N GLY A 31 11.47 22.55 -1.42
CA GLY A 31 10.71 22.79 -2.65
C GLY A 31 9.20 22.56 -2.55
N GLN A 32 8.48 23.55 -2.01
CA GLN A 32 7.08 23.95 -2.22
C GLN A 32 5.91 22.93 -2.15
N PRO A 33 4.76 23.30 -1.54
CA PRO A 33 3.56 22.47 -1.50
C PRO A 33 2.81 22.59 -2.83
N GLY A 34 2.75 21.51 -3.61
CA GLY A 34 2.09 21.50 -4.90
C GLY A 34 1.44 20.16 -5.21
N ALA A 35 0.10 20.18 -5.27
CA ALA A 35 -0.79 19.14 -5.78
C ALA A 35 -0.81 17.80 -5.02
N ALA A 36 -1.78 17.68 -4.11
CA ALA A 36 -2.31 16.39 -3.69
C ALA A 36 -2.96 15.69 -4.90
N ALA A 37 -2.16 14.92 -5.65
CA ALA A 37 -2.66 13.98 -6.63
C ALA A 37 -2.83 12.62 -5.97
N ALA A 38 -4.10 12.19 -5.94
CA ALA A 38 -4.60 10.82 -5.99
C ALA A 38 -4.04 9.78 -5.00
N GLY A 39 -4.97 9.16 -4.28
CA GLY A 39 -4.70 8.14 -3.30
C GLY A 39 -4.00 6.89 -3.84
N GLN A 40 -3.36 6.19 -2.92
CA GLN A 40 -3.60 4.77 -2.69
C GLN A 40 -2.93 4.41 -1.36
N ALA A 41 -3.74 4.31 -0.31
CA ALA A 41 -3.40 3.51 0.84
C ALA A 41 -3.39 2.04 0.38
N GLY A 42 -2.24 1.57 -0.07
CA GLY A 42 -1.98 0.18 -0.43
C GLY A 42 -0.90 -0.36 0.47
N GLN A 43 -1.32 -1.13 1.47
CA GLN A 43 -0.48 -1.78 2.46
C GLN A 43 0.64 -2.59 1.78
N ALA A 44 1.90 -2.21 2.04
CA ALA A 44 3.05 -2.94 1.54
C ALA A 44 3.12 -4.32 2.22
N VAL A 45 2.63 -5.36 1.55
CA VAL A 45 2.98 -6.75 1.88
C VAL A 45 4.39 -6.98 1.36
N SER A 46 5.38 -6.84 2.25
CA SER A 46 6.78 -7.15 1.99
C SER A 46 6.94 -8.61 1.57
N GLY A 47 7.05 -8.88 0.27
CA GLY A 47 7.37 -10.22 -0.24
C GLY A 47 7.01 -10.52 -1.69
N ALA A 48 6.15 -9.73 -2.34
CA ALA A 48 5.87 -9.92 -3.76
C ALA A 48 6.86 -9.11 -4.61
N GLN A 49 7.61 -9.77 -5.49
CA GLN A 49 8.27 -9.13 -6.63
C GLN A 49 7.29 -8.15 -7.28
N PRO A 50 7.70 -6.91 -7.62
CA PRO A 50 6.84 -6.00 -8.35
C PRO A 50 6.55 -6.64 -9.71
N ARG A 51 5.41 -7.33 -9.83
CA ARG A 51 4.89 -7.69 -11.14
C ARG A 51 4.70 -6.36 -11.85
N SER A 52 5.49 -6.16 -12.91
CA SER A 52 5.24 -5.11 -13.89
C SER A 52 3.82 -5.29 -14.37
N VAL A 53 2.89 -4.51 -13.83
CA VAL A 53 1.51 -4.47 -14.30
C VAL A 53 1.60 -3.66 -15.59
N SER A 54 1.33 -4.29 -16.73
CA SER A 54 1.32 -3.58 -18.00
C SER A 54 0.37 -2.38 -17.88
N THR A 55 0.88 -1.18 -18.14
CA THR A 55 0.13 0.08 -18.16
C THR A 55 -0.75 0.17 -19.42
N GLY A 56 -1.55 -0.87 -19.66
CA GLY A 56 -2.57 -0.87 -20.69
C GLY A 56 -3.72 0.07 -20.30
N GLU A 57 -4.67 0.23 -21.22
CA GLU A 57 -5.93 0.92 -20.92
C GLU A 57 -6.62 0.29 -19.71
N ALA A 58 -7.25 1.13 -18.89
CA ALA A 58 -8.01 0.66 -17.75
C ALA A 58 -9.18 -0.23 -18.22
N ILE A 59 -9.44 -1.31 -17.49
CA ILE A 59 -10.56 -2.19 -17.79
C ILE A 59 -11.84 -1.52 -17.30
N GLU A 60 -12.80 -1.35 -18.22
CA GLU A 60 -14.12 -0.79 -17.90
C GLU A 60 -15.06 -1.82 -17.25
N GLU A 61 -16.02 -1.36 -16.45
CA GLU A 61 -16.95 -2.21 -15.68
C GLU A 61 -17.68 -3.26 -16.54
N TRP A 62 -18.06 -2.89 -17.77
CA TRP A 62 -18.75 -3.80 -18.69
C TRP A 62 -17.86 -4.95 -19.17
N GLN A 63 -16.53 -4.75 -19.18
CA GLN A 63 -15.53 -5.77 -19.51
C GLN A 63 -15.26 -6.71 -18.33
N LEU A 64 -15.60 -6.33 -17.09
CA LEU A 64 -15.37 -7.17 -15.92
C LEU A 64 -16.29 -8.39 -15.94
N PRO A 65 -15.76 -9.59 -15.63
CA PRO A 65 -16.57 -10.76 -15.34
C PRO A 65 -17.56 -10.49 -14.20
N ALA A 66 -18.74 -11.11 -14.25
CA ALA A 66 -19.85 -10.85 -13.32
C ALA A 66 -19.46 -10.94 -11.83
N ARG A 67 -18.52 -11.83 -11.47
CA ARG A 67 -18.05 -12.00 -10.09
C ARG A 67 -17.27 -10.81 -9.52
N TYR A 68 -16.73 -9.95 -10.39
CA TYR A 68 -15.97 -8.76 -10.00
C TYR A 68 -16.73 -7.46 -10.25
N ARG A 69 -17.94 -7.54 -10.83
CA ARG A 69 -18.77 -6.35 -11.01
C ARG A 69 -19.22 -5.80 -9.67
N ARG A 70 -19.30 -4.47 -9.59
CA ARG A 70 -19.81 -3.78 -8.41
C ARG A 70 -21.30 -4.07 -8.28
N LYS A 71 -21.78 -4.12 -7.04
CA LYS A 71 -23.21 -4.21 -6.78
C LYS A 71 -23.87 -2.86 -7.11
N PRO A 72 -25.08 -2.83 -7.67
CA PRO A 72 -25.88 -1.62 -7.75
C PRO A 72 -26.08 -1.02 -6.35
N ILE A 73 -26.01 0.30 -6.25
CA ILE A 73 -26.21 1.04 -5.00
C ILE A 73 -27.72 1.06 -4.70
N ASP A 74 -28.07 0.71 -3.46
CA ASP A 74 -29.45 0.76 -2.96
C ASP A 74 -29.81 2.17 -2.44
N GLU A 75 -31.09 2.50 -2.33
CA GLU A 75 -31.57 3.80 -1.85
C GLU A 75 -31.14 4.08 -0.41
N VAL A 76 -31.20 3.04 0.44
CA VAL A 76 -30.76 3.12 1.84
C VAL A 76 -29.26 3.36 1.92
N GLU A 77 -28.47 2.65 1.12
CA GLU A 77 -27.02 2.82 1.05
C GLU A 77 -26.67 4.24 0.58
N MET A 78 -27.36 4.73 -0.45
CA MET A 78 -27.21 6.10 -0.94
C MET A 78 -27.50 7.13 0.15
N ALA A 79 -28.57 6.94 0.93
CA ALA A 79 -28.87 7.80 2.07
C ALA A 79 -27.75 7.76 3.12
N TRP A 80 -27.26 6.57 3.48
CA TRP A 80 -26.15 6.44 4.44
C TRP A 80 -24.85 7.05 3.92
N ILE A 81 -24.53 6.93 2.63
CA ILE A 81 -23.37 7.59 2.03
C ILE A 81 -23.50 9.12 2.16
N ASN A 82 -24.68 9.66 1.89
CA ASN A 82 -24.95 11.10 1.99
C ASN A 82 -24.97 11.60 3.45
N HIS A 83 -25.41 10.77 4.40
CA HIS A 83 -25.57 11.13 5.81
C HIS A 83 -24.41 10.69 6.72
N GLY A 84 -23.41 9.98 6.20
CA GLY A 84 -22.24 9.53 6.96
C GLY A 84 -22.43 8.24 7.77
N GLY A 85 -23.44 7.44 7.43
CA GLY A 85 -23.71 6.14 8.04
C GLY A 85 -25.15 5.96 8.52
N PRO A 86 -25.47 4.79 9.11
CA PRO A 86 -26.75 4.55 9.74
C PRO A 86 -26.97 5.47 10.96
N PRO A 87 -28.23 5.83 11.29
CA PRO A 87 -28.54 6.49 12.56
C PRO A 87 -28.10 5.60 13.73
N ALA A 88 -27.47 6.21 14.73
CA ALA A 88 -27.00 5.55 15.96
C ALA A 88 -28.16 5.22 16.91
#